data_AF-A0A938VSI9-F1
#
_entry.id   AF-A0A938VSI9-F1
#
_cell.length_a   1.000
_cell.length_b   1.000
_cell.length_c   1.000
_cell.angle_alpha   90.00
_cell.angle_beta   90.00
_cell.angle_gamma   90.00
#
_symmetry.space_group_name_H-M   'P 1'
#
loop_
_entity.id
_entity.type
_entity.pdbx_description
1 polymer ?
#
loop_
_entity_poly.entity_id
_entity_poly.type
_entity_poly.pdbx_seq_one_letter_code
_entity_poly.pdbx_strand_id
1 'polypeptide(L)'
;VLAVQAGLRPLIDAKPGATSLASREDRLISPGPGIIAVAGGKLTTYRRMAERVVDAILREFLYAKVGHSFKRTVTAELRLTGPYRELEDPSLAQLSRPYLAETYGHDAPAVLAAADGTTPLRDGSPFVWGEVDFAVQHEMAVRLGDVLARRTRVALTDREHGRDIAAAVAARMGTYLGWTTARRADEVAAYGVAAAAYDVPQE
;
A
#
# COMPACT_ATOMS: atom_id res chain seq x y z
N VAL A 1 21.09 3.41 -11.07
CA VAL A 1 19.92 2.83 -10.36
C VAL A 1 19.85 3.51 -9.00
N LEU A 2 18.67 3.93 -8.53
CA LEU A 2 18.52 4.56 -7.21
C LEU A 2 18.18 3.55 -6.13
N ALA A 3 17.25 2.63 -6.41
CA ALA A 3 16.80 1.59 -5.50
C ALA A 3 16.56 0.28 -6.26
N VAL A 4 16.63 -0.85 -5.55
CA VAL A 4 16.21 -2.17 -6.03
C VAL A 4 15.04 -2.69 -5.18
N GLN A 5 14.25 -3.60 -5.75
CA GLN A 5 13.25 -4.34 -4.97
C GLN A 5 13.06 -5.72 -5.56
N ALA A 6 12.70 -6.68 -4.70
CA ALA A 6 12.36 -8.03 -5.08
C ALA A 6 10.97 -8.39 -4.56
N GLY A 7 10.27 -9.24 -5.30
CA GLY A 7 8.96 -9.75 -4.93
C GLY A 7 8.87 -11.24 -5.23
N LEU A 8 8.22 -11.98 -4.33
CA LEU A 8 7.92 -13.40 -4.54
C LEU A 8 6.61 -13.53 -5.31
N ARG A 9 6.59 -14.46 -6.28
CA ARG A 9 5.38 -14.81 -7.02
C ARG A 9 4.82 -16.11 -6.44
N PRO A 10 3.59 -16.12 -5.91
CA PRO A 10 2.95 -17.36 -5.47
C PRO A 10 2.55 -18.14 -6.73
N LEU A 11 3.34 -19.14 -7.11
CA LEU A 11 3.08 -19.98 -8.29
C LEU A 11 2.47 -21.32 -7.86
N ILE A 12 1.51 -21.80 -8.63
CA ILE A 12 0.92 -23.13 -8.45
C ILE A 12 1.66 -24.13 -9.34
N ASP A 13 1.96 -25.31 -8.80
CA ASP A 13 2.57 -26.44 -9.52
C ASP A 13 3.90 -26.11 -10.25
N ALA A 14 4.70 -25.21 -9.68
CA ALA A 14 6.00 -24.85 -10.24
C ALA A 14 7.00 -26.01 -10.08
N LYS A 15 7.39 -26.64 -11.19
CA LYS A 15 8.55 -27.55 -11.21
C LYS A 15 9.85 -26.75 -11.06
N PRO A 16 10.84 -27.23 -10.29
CA PRO A 16 12.14 -26.56 -10.16
C PRO A 16 12.75 -26.28 -11.54
N GLY A 17 13.18 -25.03 -11.77
CA GLY A 17 13.80 -24.61 -13.04
C GLY A 17 12.86 -24.21 -14.18
N ALA A 18 11.53 -24.33 -14.03
CA ALA A 18 10.54 -23.98 -15.06
C ALA A 18 9.54 -22.90 -14.60
N THR A 19 10.00 -21.90 -13.84
CA THR A 19 9.14 -20.84 -13.27
C THR A 19 8.48 -19.93 -14.30
N SER A 20 9.03 -19.84 -15.51
CA SER A 20 8.44 -19.08 -16.63
C SER A 20 7.20 -19.76 -17.24
N LEU A 21 7.08 -21.09 -17.11
CA LEU A 21 5.98 -21.91 -17.63
C LEU A 21 4.90 -22.21 -16.59
N ALA A 22 5.14 -21.86 -15.31
CA ALA A 22 4.18 -22.07 -14.24
C ALA A 22 2.91 -21.22 -14.47
N SER A 23 1.75 -21.83 -14.24
CA SER A 23 0.46 -21.15 -14.40
C SER A 23 0.37 -19.95 -13.46
N ARG A 24 -0.16 -18.85 -13.99
CA ARG A 24 -0.40 -17.59 -13.26
C ARG A 24 -1.88 -17.40 -12.93
N GLU A 25 -2.68 -18.45 -13.05
CA GLU A 25 -4.09 -18.42 -12.71
C GLU A 25 -4.28 -18.55 -11.20
N ASP A 26 -5.38 -18.00 -10.69
CA ASP A 26 -5.77 -18.21 -9.30
C ASP A 26 -6.57 -19.51 -9.14
N ARG A 27 -6.26 -20.24 -8.08
CA ARG A 27 -6.96 -21.46 -7.69
C ARG A 27 -7.50 -21.32 -6.27
N LEU A 28 -8.78 -21.65 -6.12
CA LEU A 28 -9.39 -21.85 -4.82
C LEU A 28 -9.14 -23.28 -4.37
N ILE A 29 -8.69 -23.45 -3.14
CA ILE A 29 -8.37 -24.73 -2.52
C ILE A 29 -9.09 -24.78 -1.18
N SER A 30 -9.71 -25.91 -0.85
CA SER A 30 -10.23 -26.16 0.50
C SER A 30 -9.34 -27.21 1.18
N PRO A 31 -8.34 -26.79 1.99
CA PRO A 31 -7.40 -27.72 2.61
C PRO A 31 -8.01 -28.48 3.79
N GLY A 32 -9.18 -28.07 4.28
CA GLY A 32 -9.88 -28.70 5.39
C GLY A 32 -11.23 -28.05 5.66
N PRO A 33 -12.03 -28.63 6.57
CA PRO A 33 -13.37 -28.12 6.87
C PRO A 33 -13.35 -26.66 7.32
N GLY A 34 -14.17 -25.81 6.69
CA GLY A 34 -14.28 -24.40 7.05
C GLY A 34 -13.19 -23.50 6.48
N ILE A 35 -12.25 -24.03 5.69
CA ILE A 35 -11.13 -23.26 5.15
C ILE A 35 -11.26 -23.14 3.64
N ILE A 36 -11.16 -21.91 3.14
CA ILE A 36 -10.95 -21.58 1.72
C ILE A 36 -9.63 -20.83 1.62
N ALA A 37 -8.72 -21.35 0.80
CA ALA A 37 -7.43 -20.77 0.50
C ALA A 37 -7.38 -20.33 -0.98
N VAL A 38 -6.66 -19.24 -1.23
CA VAL A 38 -6.39 -18.73 -2.58
C VAL A 38 -4.90 -18.90 -2.84
N ALA A 39 -4.56 -19.61 -3.91
CA ALA A 39 -3.20 -19.71 -4.42
C ALA A 39 -3.11 -19.04 -5.79
N GLY A 40 -1.95 -18.47 -6.12
CA GLY A 40 -1.73 -17.84 -7.41
C GLY A 40 -2.43 -16.50 -7.59
N GLY A 41 -2.84 -16.23 -8.82
CA GLY A 41 -3.53 -15.02 -9.21
C GLY A 41 -2.61 -13.88 -9.66
N LYS A 42 -3.25 -12.83 -10.18
CA LYS A 42 -2.61 -11.61 -10.67
C LYS A 42 -3.27 -10.41 -10.03
N LEU A 43 -2.51 -9.33 -9.88
CA LEU A 43 -3.08 -8.04 -9.48
C LEU A 43 -4.18 -7.60 -10.46
N THR A 44 -4.08 -7.90 -11.75
CA THR A 44 -5.11 -7.54 -12.73
C THR A 44 -6.41 -8.34 -12.61
N THR A 45 -6.40 -9.50 -11.94
CA THR A 45 -7.58 -10.37 -11.78
C THR A 45 -8.15 -10.35 -10.36
N TYR A 46 -7.58 -9.53 -9.46
CA TYR A 46 -7.89 -9.55 -8.02
C TYR A 46 -9.39 -9.43 -7.72
N ARG A 47 -10.12 -8.56 -8.42
CA ARG A 47 -11.57 -8.36 -8.21
C ARG A 47 -12.38 -9.61 -8.53
N ARG A 48 -12.13 -10.23 -9.69
CA ARG A 48 -12.80 -11.48 -10.10
C ARG A 48 -12.44 -12.63 -9.18
N MET A 49 -11.19 -12.68 -8.73
CA MET A 49 -10.73 -13.65 -7.74
C MET A 49 -11.47 -13.48 -6.40
N ALA A 50 -11.61 -12.24 -5.90
CA ALA A 50 -12.38 -11.95 -4.69
C ALA A 50 -13.87 -12.33 -4.83
N GLU A 51 -14.49 -12.04 -5.98
CA GLU A 51 -15.86 -12.48 -6.30
C GLU A 51 -15.99 -14.01 -6.22
N ARG A 52 -15.08 -14.77 -6.83
CA ARG A 52 -15.06 -16.25 -6.75
C ARG A 52 -14.92 -16.77 -5.31
N VAL A 53 -14.09 -16.12 -4.49
CA VAL A 53 -13.91 -16.48 -3.08
C VAL A 53 -15.21 -16.30 -2.31
N VAL A 54 -15.86 -15.15 -2.46
CA VAL A 54 -17.14 -14.86 -1.78
C VAL A 54 -18.21 -15.85 -2.23
N ASP A 55 -18.33 -16.13 -3.53
CA ASP A 55 -19.29 -17.11 -4.06
C ASP A 55 -19.04 -18.52 -3.49
N ALA A 56 -17.78 -18.92 -3.31
CA ALA A 56 -17.42 -20.19 -2.68
C ALA A 56 -17.82 -20.22 -1.20
N ILE A 57 -17.56 -19.15 -0.44
CA ILE A 57 -17.99 -19.02 0.96
C ILE A 57 -19.51 -19.16 1.07
N LEU A 58 -20.26 -18.44 0.23
CA LEU A 58 -21.71 -18.48 0.26
C LEU A 58 -22.23 -19.89 -0.03
N ARG A 59 -21.69 -20.55 -1.06
CA ARG A 59 -22.01 -21.94 -1.46
C ARG A 59 -21.70 -22.96 -0.38
N GLU A 60 -20.52 -22.91 0.21
CA GLU A 60 -20.04 -23.97 1.10
C GLU A 60 -20.56 -23.81 2.54
N PHE A 61 -20.82 -22.58 2.98
CA PHE A 61 -21.11 -22.33 4.39
C PHE A 61 -22.48 -21.72 4.68
N LEU A 62 -23.11 -21.02 3.74
CA LEU A 62 -24.24 -20.13 4.06
C LEU A 62 -25.55 -20.48 3.35
N TYR A 63 -25.56 -20.84 2.05
CA TYR A 63 -26.82 -21.06 1.32
C TYR A 63 -27.69 -22.18 1.93
N ALA A 64 -27.09 -23.29 2.38
CA ALA A 64 -27.84 -24.39 3.00
C ALA A 64 -28.22 -24.12 4.46
N LYS A 65 -27.57 -23.16 5.14
CA LYS A 65 -27.69 -22.95 6.59
C LYS A 65 -28.55 -21.75 6.99
N VAL A 66 -28.65 -20.73 6.14
CA VAL A 66 -29.21 -19.42 6.53
C VAL A 66 -30.61 -19.20 5.94
N GLY A 67 -31.09 -20.07 5.05
CA GLY A 67 -32.43 -19.95 4.44
C GLY A 67 -32.66 -18.63 3.68
N HIS A 68 -31.58 -17.92 3.32
CA HIS A 68 -31.61 -16.60 2.73
C HIS A 68 -30.85 -16.58 1.39
N SER A 69 -31.40 -15.92 0.38
CA SER A 69 -30.76 -15.71 -0.91
C SER A 69 -29.92 -14.43 -0.91
N PHE A 70 -28.63 -14.54 -1.24
CA PHE A 70 -27.74 -13.38 -1.39
C PHE A 70 -27.84 -12.76 -2.79
N LYS A 71 -27.75 -11.43 -2.87
CA LYS A 71 -27.69 -10.71 -4.15
C LYS A 71 -26.33 -10.94 -4.84
N ARG A 72 -26.31 -10.82 -6.17
CA ARG A 72 -25.05 -10.83 -6.94
C ARG A 72 -24.16 -9.65 -6.54
N THR A 73 -22.85 -9.86 -6.59
CA THR A 73 -21.88 -8.78 -6.36
C THR A 73 -22.00 -7.69 -7.42
N VAL A 74 -21.81 -6.43 -6.99
CA VAL A 74 -21.78 -5.24 -7.85
C VAL A 74 -20.37 -4.65 -7.94
N THR A 75 -19.36 -5.35 -7.44
CA THR A 75 -17.97 -4.86 -7.38
C THR A 75 -17.35 -4.52 -8.72
N ALA A 76 -17.91 -5.02 -9.84
CA ALA A 76 -17.48 -4.63 -11.18
C ALA A 76 -17.79 -3.17 -11.53
N GLU A 77 -18.79 -2.59 -10.85
CA GLU A 77 -19.29 -1.23 -11.09
C GLU A 77 -18.93 -0.27 -9.95
N LEU A 78 -18.53 -0.81 -8.79
CA LEU A 78 -18.06 -0.01 -7.65
C LEU A 78 -16.72 0.62 -7.99
N ARG A 79 -16.69 1.96 -8.01
CA ARG A 79 -15.46 2.74 -8.04
C ARG A 79 -14.93 2.82 -6.62
N LEU A 80 -13.63 2.56 -6.44
CA LEU A 80 -12.95 2.77 -5.16
C LEU A 80 -12.74 4.28 -4.96
N THR A 81 -11.61 4.79 -5.41
CA THR A 81 -11.30 6.22 -5.51
C THR A 81 -10.88 6.52 -6.94
N GLY A 82 -11.38 7.63 -7.48
CA GLY A 82 -11.17 8.04 -8.87
C GLY A 82 -10.14 9.16 -8.98
N PRO A 83 -9.52 9.34 -10.17
CA PRO A 83 -8.63 10.46 -10.40
C PRO A 83 -9.37 11.77 -10.14
N TYR A 84 -8.69 12.72 -9.49
CA TYR A 84 -9.18 14.08 -9.32
C TYR A 84 -8.56 14.95 -10.38
N ARG A 85 -9.41 15.63 -11.15
CA ARG A 85 -8.91 16.55 -12.18
C ARG A 85 -8.45 17.83 -11.50
N GLU A 86 -7.17 18.11 -11.72
CA GLU A 86 -6.48 19.37 -11.48
C GLU A 86 -6.54 19.85 -10.02
N LEU A 87 -5.49 19.48 -9.28
CA LEU A 87 -5.26 19.98 -7.95
C LEU A 87 -4.64 21.38 -8.04
N GLU A 88 -5.51 22.38 -8.07
CA GLU A 88 -5.16 23.80 -8.19
C GLU A 88 -4.84 24.44 -6.82
N ASP A 89 -3.81 23.95 -6.15
CA ASP A 89 -3.27 24.60 -4.95
C ASP A 89 -1.99 25.38 -5.29
N PRO A 90 -2.00 26.73 -5.23
CA PRO A 90 -0.84 27.56 -5.56
C PRO A 90 0.33 27.38 -4.58
N SER A 91 0.08 26.91 -3.36
CA SER A 91 1.11 26.68 -2.33
C SER A 91 1.92 25.40 -2.53
N LEU A 92 1.41 24.46 -3.33
CA LEU A 92 2.14 23.24 -3.64
C LEU A 92 3.36 23.49 -4.53
N ALA A 93 4.44 22.78 -4.22
CA ALA A 93 5.57 22.66 -5.12
C ALA A 93 5.15 22.07 -6.47
N GLN A 94 5.82 22.50 -7.55
CA GLN A 94 5.50 22.09 -8.92
C GLN A 94 5.52 20.57 -9.10
N LEU A 95 6.41 19.86 -8.40
CA LEU A 95 6.54 18.41 -8.46
C LEU A 95 5.44 17.67 -7.67
N SER A 96 4.89 18.29 -6.63
CA SER A 96 3.87 17.68 -5.76
C SER A 96 2.50 17.62 -6.41
N ARG A 97 2.13 18.64 -7.20
CA ARG A 97 0.80 18.73 -7.85
C ARG A 97 0.42 17.50 -8.69
N PRO A 98 1.18 17.12 -9.74
CA PRO A 98 0.82 15.97 -10.57
C PRO A 98 0.86 14.66 -9.77
N TYR A 99 1.82 14.52 -8.86
CA TYR A 99 1.98 13.34 -8.02
C TYR A 99 0.77 13.12 -7.09
N LEU A 100 0.33 14.15 -6.36
CA LEU A 100 -0.78 14.05 -5.42
C LEU A 100 -2.11 13.82 -6.15
N ALA A 101 -2.31 14.46 -7.31
CA ALA A 101 -3.50 14.25 -8.14
C ALA A 101 -3.60 12.81 -8.66
N GLU A 102 -2.48 12.20 -9.06
CA GLU A 102 -2.42 10.82 -9.53
C GLU A 102 -2.56 9.80 -8.39
N THR A 103 -1.97 10.09 -7.22
CA THR A 103 -1.89 9.15 -6.10
C THR A 103 -3.14 9.16 -5.23
N TYR A 104 -3.59 10.35 -4.79
CA TYR A 104 -4.69 10.49 -3.84
C TYR A 104 -6.01 10.86 -4.50
N GLY A 105 -5.98 11.40 -5.72
CA GLY A 105 -7.19 11.77 -6.43
C GLY A 105 -8.14 12.59 -5.54
N HIS A 106 -9.37 12.10 -5.36
CA HIS A 106 -10.41 12.84 -4.61
C HIS A 106 -10.08 13.07 -3.14
N ASP A 107 -9.13 12.32 -2.58
CA ASP A 107 -8.70 12.47 -1.19
C ASP A 107 -7.64 13.57 -1.04
N ALA A 108 -7.10 14.09 -2.14
CA ALA A 108 -6.00 15.04 -2.07
C ALA A 108 -6.32 16.35 -1.30
N PRO A 109 -7.54 16.93 -1.36
CA PRO A 109 -7.90 18.03 -0.46
C PRO A 109 -7.83 17.66 1.02
N ALA A 110 -8.19 16.42 1.38
CA ALA A 110 -8.09 15.93 2.77
C ALA A 110 -6.62 15.71 3.18
N VAL A 111 -5.79 15.21 2.26
CA VAL A 111 -4.33 15.08 2.47
C VAL A 111 -3.70 16.44 2.82
N LEU A 112 -4.15 17.51 2.16
CA LEU A 112 -3.55 18.85 2.28
C LEU A 112 -4.18 19.72 3.37
N ALA A 113 -5.13 19.20 4.15
CA ALA A 113 -5.94 20.00 5.06
C ALA A 113 -5.16 20.60 6.25
N ALA A 114 -4.02 20.02 6.64
CA ALA A 114 -3.18 20.55 7.70
C ALA A 114 -2.47 21.85 7.26
N ALA A 115 -2.17 22.75 8.21
CA ALA A 115 -1.57 24.06 7.90
C ALA A 115 -0.23 23.97 7.16
N ASP A 116 0.56 22.93 7.42
CA ASP A 116 1.80 22.61 6.72
C ASP A 116 1.65 21.42 5.76
N GLY A 117 0.42 21.03 5.44
CA GLY A 117 0.09 19.87 4.62
C GLY A 117 0.66 19.93 3.21
N THR A 118 0.88 21.12 2.67
CA THR A 118 1.48 21.37 1.35
C THR A 118 3.02 21.49 1.40
N THR A 119 3.60 21.50 2.59
CA THR A 119 5.05 21.63 2.78
C THR A 119 5.74 20.31 2.39
N PRO A 120 6.74 20.33 1.49
CA PRO A 120 7.52 19.15 1.17
C PRO A 120 8.19 18.52 2.40
N LEU A 121 8.32 17.19 2.42
CA LEU A 121 9.03 16.48 3.50
C LEU A 121 10.50 16.92 3.62
N ARG A 122 11.06 17.42 2.52
CA ARG A 122 12.38 18.06 2.41
C ARG A 122 12.45 18.84 1.10
N ASP A 123 13.47 19.68 0.96
CA ASP A 123 13.70 20.46 -0.26
C ASP A 123 13.80 19.57 -1.50
N GLY A 124 13.06 19.95 -2.55
CA GLY A 124 13.01 19.21 -3.82
C GLY A 124 12.21 17.91 -3.79
N SER A 125 11.59 17.53 -2.65
CA SER A 125 10.71 16.36 -2.57
C SER A 125 9.35 16.64 -3.21
N PRO A 126 8.77 15.71 -4.01
CA PRO A 126 7.36 15.77 -4.40
C PRO A 126 6.44 15.41 -3.24
N PHE A 127 6.94 14.70 -2.22
CA PHE A 127 6.15 14.22 -1.10
C PHE A 127 5.98 15.32 -0.04
N VAL A 128 4.80 15.42 0.55
CA VAL A 128 4.43 16.48 1.48
C VAL A 128 4.04 15.96 2.86
N TRP A 129 4.12 16.82 3.87
CA TRP A 129 3.78 16.47 5.25
C TRP A 129 2.33 16.02 5.43
N GLY A 130 1.41 16.52 4.61
CA GLY A 130 0.01 16.08 4.60
C GLY A 130 -0.16 14.57 4.36
N GLU A 131 0.72 13.96 3.57
CA GLU A 131 0.67 12.51 3.30
C GLU A 131 0.96 11.68 4.56
N VAL A 132 1.85 12.17 5.43
CA VAL A 132 2.19 11.48 6.69
C VAL A 132 0.96 11.44 7.59
N ASP A 133 0.26 12.57 7.70
CA ASP A 133 -0.93 12.71 8.53
C ASP A 133 -2.07 11.87 7.99
N PHE A 134 -2.29 11.94 6.68
CA PHE A 134 -3.34 11.19 6.00
C PHE A 134 -3.11 9.68 6.09
N ALA A 135 -1.87 9.24 5.87
CA ALA A 135 -1.52 7.83 5.95
C ALA A 135 -1.83 7.23 7.34
N VAL A 136 -1.55 7.98 8.42
CA VAL A 136 -1.83 7.52 9.78
C VAL A 136 -3.32 7.55 10.10
N GLN A 137 -4.01 8.64 9.77
CA GLN A 137 -5.40 8.87 10.20
C GLN A 137 -6.43 8.14 9.32
N HIS A 138 -6.13 7.92 8.04
CA HIS A 138 -7.08 7.42 7.05
C HIS A 138 -6.64 6.11 6.35
N GLU A 139 -5.34 5.81 6.31
CA GLU A 139 -4.81 4.65 5.57
C GLU A 139 -4.18 3.56 6.45
N MET A 140 -4.42 3.64 7.77
CA MET A 140 -3.95 2.70 8.78
C MET A 140 -2.42 2.50 8.79
N ALA A 141 -1.64 3.56 8.52
CA ALA A 141 -0.20 3.49 8.72
C ALA A 141 0.13 3.40 10.22
N VAL A 142 0.73 2.29 10.63
CA VAL A 142 1.05 2.00 12.04
C VAL A 142 2.52 1.70 12.26
N ARG A 143 3.32 1.70 11.20
CA ARG A 143 4.79 1.58 11.19
C ARG A 143 5.40 2.63 10.28
N LEU A 144 6.61 3.07 10.59
CA LEU A 144 7.32 4.08 9.79
C LEU A 144 7.46 3.67 8.32
N GLY A 145 7.73 2.38 8.08
CA GLY A 145 7.81 1.82 6.73
C GLY A 145 6.48 1.83 5.96
N ASP A 146 5.32 1.91 6.62
CA ASP A 146 4.05 2.04 5.92
C ASP A 146 3.99 3.37 5.17
N VAL A 147 4.46 4.45 5.79
CA VAL A 147 4.53 5.77 5.15
C VAL A 147 5.65 5.82 4.12
N LEU A 148 6.90 5.58 4.52
CA LEU A 148 8.07 5.84 3.67
C LEU A 148 8.24 4.85 2.51
N ALA A 149 7.73 3.62 2.65
CA ALA A 149 7.94 2.57 1.65
C ALA A 149 6.66 2.09 0.94
N ARG A 150 5.45 2.33 1.49
CA ARG A 150 4.20 1.82 0.90
C ARG A 150 3.22 2.91 0.46
N ARG A 151 3.03 3.97 1.24
CA ARG A 151 2.10 5.07 0.90
C ARG A 151 2.78 6.16 0.07
N THR A 152 4.02 6.48 0.41
CA THR A 152 4.87 7.33 -0.42
C THR A 152 5.84 6.47 -1.24
N ARG A 153 6.47 7.08 -2.24
CA ARG A 153 7.50 6.41 -3.06
C ARG A 153 8.92 6.72 -2.59
N VAL A 154 9.09 7.33 -1.41
CA VAL A 154 10.38 7.79 -0.87
C VAL A 154 11.43 6.68 -0.93
N ALA A 155 11.15 5.50 -0.39
CA ALA A 155 12.10 4.39 -0.37
C ALA A 155 12.62 3.97 -1.77
N LEU A 156 11.85 4.23 -2.83
CA LEU A 156 12.19 3.81 -4.20
C LEU A 156 12.79 4.95 -5.05
N THR A 157 12.53 6.20 -4.71
CA THR A 157 12.90 7.37 -5.53
C THR A 157 13.92 8.27 -4.85
N ASP A 158 14.24 8.03 -3.59
CA ASP A 158 15.30 8.72 -2.87
C ASP A 158 16.58 7.87 -2.79
N ARG A 159 17.74 8.54 -2.85
CA ARG A 159 19.06 7.90 -2.76
C ARG A 159 19.31 7.30 -1.38
N GLU A 160 18.88 7.98 -0.32
CA GLU A 160 19.05 7.51 1.05
C GLU A 160 17.86 6.64 1.50
N HIS A 161 16.92 6.36 0.60
CA HIS A 161 15.66 5.68 0.87
C HIS A 161 14.91 6.31 2.05
N GLY A 162 14.97 7.63 2.22
CA GLY A 162 14.27 8.36 3.28
C GLY A 162 14.86 8.20 4.68
N ARG A 163 16.07 7.63 4.83
CA ARG A 163 16.73 7.49 6.14
C ARG A 163 17.05 8.85 6.78
N ASP A 164 17.37 9.85 5.96
CA ASP A 164 17.60 11.24 6.36
C ASP A 164 16.38 11.88 7.02
N ILE A 165 15.18 11.58 6.52
CA ILE A 165 13.91 12.13 7.05
C ILE A 165 13.19 11.21 8.04
N ALA A 166 13.67 9.98 8.24
CA ALA A 166 13.01 8.94 9.04
C ALA A 166 12.66 9.40 10.47
N ALA A 167 13.58 10.10 11.14
CA ALA A 167 13.36 10.59 12.50
C ALA A 167 12.26 11.66 12.57
N ALA A 168 12.22 12.57 11.59
CA ALA A 168 11.20 13.61 11.53
C ALA A 168 9.81 13.03 11.24
N VAL A 169 9.73 12.08 10.30
CA VAL A 169 8.47 11.38 9.99
C VAL A 169 8.00 10.55 11.17
N ALA A 170 8.89 9.81 11.86
CA ALA A 170 8.55 9.06 13.06
C ALA A 170 8.05 9.96 14.21
N ALA A 171 8.64 11.15 14.36
CA ALA A 171 8.19 12.12 15.34
C ALA A 171 6.76 12.60 15.04
N ARG A 172 6.44 12.89 13.78
CA ARG A 172 5.10 13.31 13.35
C ARG A 172 4.08 12.18 13.45
N MET A 173 4.39 10.98 12.97
CA MET A 173 3.51 9.82 13.17
C MET A 173 3.26 9.56 14.67
N GLY A 174 4.29 9.76 15.48
CA GLY A 174 4.23 9.56 16.92
C GLY A 174 3.30 10.52 17.66
N THR A 175 2.92 11.67 17.10
CA THR A 175 1.92 12.56 17.72
C THR A 175 0.52 11.97 17.62
N TYR A 176 0.19 11.32 16.50
CA TYR A 176 -1.10 10.67 16.27
C TYR A 176 -1.19 9.28 16.92
N LEU A 177 -0.10 8.50 16.87
CA LEU A 177 -0.07 7.11 17.36
C LEU A 177 0.34 6.99 18.84
N GLY A 178 0.62 8.10 19.51
CA GLY A 178 1.05 8.10 20.91
C GLY A 178 2.40 7.42 21.14
N TRP A 179 3.32 7.47 20.16
CA TRP A 179 4.62 6.85 20.32
C TRP A 179 5.50 7.62 21.29
N THR A 180 6.06 6.90 22.26
CA THR A 180 7.11 7.38 23.16
C THR A 180 8.41 7.68 22.40
N THR A 181 9.34 8.40 23.03
CA THR A 181 10.68 8.64 22.47
C THR A 181 11.39 7.33 22.13
N ALA A 182 11.32 6.34 23.03
CA ALA A 182 11.89 5.01 22.80
C ALA A 182 11.25 4.33 21.58
N ARG A 183 9.92 4.35 21.49
CA ARG A 183 9.19 3.76 20.36
C ARG A 183 9.54 4.41 19.02
N ARG A 184 9.73 5.74 18.99
CA ARG A 184 10.15 6.47 17.78
C ARG A 184 11.56 6.03 17.35
N ALA A 185 12.49 5.90 18.31
CA ALA A 185 13.84 5.42 18.04
C ALA A 185 13.82 3.97 17.49
N ASP A 186 13.00 3.10 18.06
CA ASP A 186 12.83 1.72 17.60
C ASP A 186 12.30 1.67 16.15
N GLU A 187 11.32 2.51 15.81
CA GLU A 187 10.77 2.58 14.45
C GLU A 187 11.78 3.11 13.44
N VAL A 188 12.59 4.11 13.80
CA VAL A 188 13.68 4.61 12.96
C VAL A 188 14.74 3.53 12.73
N ALA A 189 15.15 2.83 13.79
CA ALA A 189 16.12 1.74 13.68
C ALA A 189 15.59 0.59 12.82
N ALA A 190 14.35 0.14 13.07
CA ALA A 190 13.70 -0.91 12.29
C ALA A 190 13.53 -0.52 10.82
N TYR A 191 13.16 0.74 10.54
CA TYR A 191 13.09 1.24 9.18
C TYR A 191 14.46 1.29 8.52
N GLY A 192 15.52 1.71 9.22
CA GLY A 192 16.88 1.71 8.69
C GLY A 192 17.33 0.35 8.18
N VAL A 193 17.00 -0.72 8.91
CA VAL A 193 17.24 -2.12 8.48
C VAL A 193 16.39 -2.47 7.26
N ALA A 194 15.10 -2.14 7.26
CA ALA A 194 14.22 -2.42 6.12
C ALA A 194 14.64 -1.63 4.86
N ALA A 195 15.10 -0.39 5.03
CA ALA A 195 15.55 0.49 3.97
C ALA A 195 16.78 -0.08 3.23
N ALA A 196 17.62 -0.84 3.94
CA ALA A 196 18.78 -1.51 3.34
C ALA A 196 18.42 -2.54 2.26
N ALA A 197 17.18 -3.05 2.26
CA ALA A 197 16.70 -3.93 1.19
C ALA A 197 16.53 -3.21 -0.16
N TYR A 198 16.52 -1.87 -0.16
CA TYR A 198 16.45 -1.06 -1.38
C TYR A 198 17.83 -0.65 -1.91
N ASP A 199 18.90 -0.82 -1.13
CA ASP A 199 20.25 -0.39 -1.51
C ASP A 199 20.70 -1.13 -2.77
N VAL A 200 21.28 -0.39 -3.71
CA VAL A 200 21.88 -0.98 -4.91
C VAL A 200 23.21 -1.64 -4.50
N PRO A 201 23.40 -2.95 -4.74
CA PRO A 201 24.67 -3.61 -4.44
C PRO A 201 25.84 -2.88 -5.10
N GLN A 202 26.89 -2.60 -4.33
CA GLN A 202 28.17 -2.14 -4.88
C GLN A 202 28.83 -3.34 -5.58
N GLU A 203 29.31 -3.15 -6.81
CA GLU A 203 30.05 -4.17 -7.58
C GLU A 203 31.37 -4.56 -6.91
#